data_AF-A0A939QRK4-F1
#
_entry.id   AF-A0A939QRK4-F1
#
_cell.length_a   1.000
_cell.length_b   1.000
_cell.length_c   1.000
_cell.angle_alpha   90.00
_cell.angle_beta   90.00
_cell.angle_gamma   90.00
#
_symmetry.space_group_name_H-M   'P 1'
#
loop_
_entity.id
_entity.type
_entity.pdbx_description
1 polymer ?
#
loop_
_entity_poly.entity_id
_entity_poly.type
_entity_poly.pdbx_seq_one_letter_code
_entity_poly.pdbx_strand_id
1 'polypeptide(L)'
;MTGNLIVSLSFVVLAALCILGSIFVLSRVKYNPGAGTEINIPFLGTMKTDVPAIGGLLVGIVFAGFAYDLQRPNKIEFVNFTGKVHIDPEVLRDVPAVVVGVTTSRWNLTETPRDNGTMEITIPVPNNWDNYTAYAFAHGVPSVRPAVEGLRLDAASFELDLKR
;
A
#
# COMPACT_ATOMS: atom_id res chain seq x y z
N MET A 1 2.29 10.95 13.41
CA MET A 1 2.45 10.55 11.99
C MET A 1 3.25 11.56 11.15
N THR A 2 3.12 12.88 11.35
CA THR A 2 3.84 13.92 10.57
C THR A 2 5.38 13.93 10.76
N GLY A 3 5.89 13.56 11.94
CA GLY A 3 7.33 13.54 12.22
C GLY A 3 8.12 12.56 11.33
N ASN A 4 7.62 11.35 11.11
CA ASN A 4 8.30 10.34 10.30
C ASN A 4 8.31 10.70 8.81
N LEU A 5 7.27 11.41 8.34
CA LEU A 5 7.20 11.89 6.96
C LEU A 5 8.29 12.94 6.67
N ILE A 6 8.46 13.90 7.57
CA ILE A 6 9.48 14.96 7.43
C ILE A 6 10.89 14.37 7.44
N VAL A 7 11.16 13.42 8.35
CA VAL A 7 12.45 12.73 8.44
C VAL A 7 12.72 11.89 7.19
N SER A 8 11.74 11.13 6.71
CA SER A 8 11.86 10.36 5.47
C SER A 8 12.10 11.24 4.24
N LEU A 9 11.36 12.35 4.11
CA LEU A 9 11.53 13.31 3.02
C LEU A 9 12.94 13.93 3.03
N SER A 10 13.45 14.23 4.22
CA SER A 10 14.81 14.77 4.39
C SER A 10 15.88 13.78 3.91
N PHE A 11 15.73 12.48 4.20
CA PHE A 11 16.64 11.45 3.71
C PHE A 11 16.56 11.26 2.18
N VAL A 12 15.36 11.35 1.59
CA VAL A 12 15.18 11.27 0.13
C VAL A 12 15.88 12.45 -0.56
N VAL A 13 15.72 13.67 -0.04
CA VAL A 13 16.39 14.86 -0.58
C VAL A 13 17.90 14.74 -0.44
N LEU A 14 18.40 14.28 0.72
CA LEU A 14 19.84 14.09 0.93
C LEU A 14 20.42 13.03 -0.01
N ALA A 15 19.73 11.91 -0.19
CA ALA A 15 20.12 10.86 -1.15
C ALA A 15 20.20 11.40 -2.58
N ALA A 16 19.19 12.18 -3.01
CA ALA A 16 19.16 12.81 -4.33
C ALA A 16 20.33 13.79 -4.52
N LEU A 17 20.64 14.61 -3.51
CA LEU A 17 21.79 15.52 -3.55
C LEU A 17 23.13 14.77 -3.63
N CYS A 18 23.30 13.69 -2.86
CA CYS A 18 24.51 12.85 -2.93
C CYS A 18 24.68 12.20 -4.31
N ILE A 19 23.60 11.66 -4.88
CA ILE A 19 23.63 10.99 -6.19
C ILE A 19 23.89 12.02 -7.30
N LEU A 20 23.14 13.11 -7.35
CA LEU A 20 23.31 14.16 -8.35
C LEU A 20 24.68 14.83 -8.24
N GLY A 21 25.15 15.10 -7.03
CA GLY A 21 26.50 15.62 -6.77
C GLY A 21 27.58 14.67 -7.26
N SER A 22 27.43 13.36 -7.02
CA SER A 22 28.37 12.34 -7.48
C SER A 22 28.39 12.21 -9.01
N ILE A 23 27.22 12.26 -9.66
CA ILE A 23 27.11 12.25 -11.12
C ILE A 23 27.73 13.52 -11.72
N PHE A 24 27.48 14.68 -11.11
CA PHE A 24 28.06 15.95 -11.55
C PHE A 24 29.59 15.91 -11.45
N VAL A 25 30.13 15.42 -10.33
CA VAL A 25 31.58 15.22 -10.14
C VAL A 25 32.13 14.27 -11.20
N LEU A 26 31.51 13.10 -11.42
CA LEU A 26 31.91 12.15 -12.46
C LEU A 26 31.93 12.77 -13.85
N SER A 27 30.93 13.60 -14.19
CA SER A 27 30.86 14.29 -15.47
C SER A 27 31.99 15.31 -15.70
N ARG A 28 32.68 15.72 -14.62
CA ARG A 28 33.77 16.71 -14.63
C ARG A 28 35.15 16.08 -14.44
N VAL A 29 35.22 14.79 -14.15
CA VAL A 29 36.50 14.07 -14.02
C VAL A 29 37.09 13.81 -15.40
N LYS A 30 38.30 14.32 -15.66
CA LYS A 30 39.14 13.84 -16.76
C LYS A 30 39.86 12.58 -16.25
N TYR A 31 39.41 11.40 -16.69
CA TYR A 31 40.04 10.14 -16.31
C TYR A 31 41.47 10.08 -16.85
N ASN A 32 42.46 10.10 -15.96
CA ASN A 32 43.88 10.02 -16.30
C ASN A 32 44.46 8.75 -15.65
N PRO A 33 44.64 7.65 -16.39
CA PRO A 33 45.12 6.41 -15.80
C PRO A 33 46.56 6.59 -15.29
N GLY A 34 46.77 6.42 -13.98
CA GLY A 34 48.08 6.48 -13.32
C GLY A 34 48.34 7.70 -12.44
N ALA A 35 47.46 8.70 -12.44
CA ALA A 35 47.47 9.81 -11.48
C ALA A 35 46.10 9.85 -10.77
N GLY A 36 46.08 9.98 -9.44
CA GLY A 36 44.85 10.04 -8.65
C GLY A 36 43.82 11.00 -9.23
N THR A 37 42.53 10.71 -9.03
CA THR A 37 41.46 11.44 -9.70
C THR A 37 41.41 12.88 -9.21
N GLU A 38 41.62 13.83 -10.11
CA GLU A 38 41.52 15.27 -9.81
C GLU A 38 40.08 15.74 -10.06
N ILE A 39 39.40 16.14 -8.98
CA ILE A 39 38.07 16.72 -9.03
C ILE A 39 38.21 18.22 -8.86
N ASN A 40 37.74 18.99 -9.85
CA ASN A 40 37.63 20.44 -9.76
C ASN A 40 36.20 20.82 -9.34
N ILE A 41 36.04 21.24 -8.09
CA ILE A 41 34.74 21.69 -7.56
C ILE A 41 34.71 23.23 -7.67
N PRO A 42 33.68 23.81 -8.32
CA PRO A 42 33.48 25.25 -8.28
C PRO A 42 33.44 25.74 -6.84
N PHE A 43 34.17 26.82 -6.52
CA PHE A 43 34.32 27.43 -5.19
C PHE A 43 35.21 26.70 -4.17
N LEU A 44 35.50 25.41 -4.32
CA LEU A 44 36.30 24.62 -3.35
C LEU A 44 37.70 24.22 -3.86
N GLY A 45 38.00 24.48 -5.14
CA GLY A 45 39.31 24.19 -5.73
C GLY A 45 39.47 22.72 -6.15
N THR A 46 40.70 22.33 -6.47
CA THR A 46 41.04 20.99 -6.96
C THR A 46 41.35 20.05 -5.80
N MET A 47 40.56 18.99 -5.64
CA MET A 47 40.82 17.91 -4.69
C MET A 47 41.33 16.67 -5.41
N LYS A 48 42.42 16.08 -4.88
CA LYS A 48 42.94 14.77 -5.30
C LYS A 48 42.31 13.70 -4.44
N THR A 49 41.60 12.76 -5.06
CA THR A 49 41.03 11.61 -4.34
C THR A 49 41.20 10.34 -5.16
N ASP A 50 41.54 9.24 -4.49
CA ASP A 50 41.66 7.92 -5.11
C ASP A 50 40.33 7.16 -5.10
N VAL A 51 39.28 7.73 -4.51
CA VAL A 51 37.95 7.11 -4.37
C VAL A 51 36.86 8.11 -4.79
N PRO A 52 36.55 8.28 -6.10
CA PRO A 52 36.08 9.61 -6.54
C PRO A 52 34.57 9.86 -6.60
N ALA A 53 33.69 8.86 -6.64
CA ALA A 53 32.25 9.13 -6.74
C ALA A 53 31.36 7.94 -6.42
N ILE A 54 31.91 6.73 -6.58
CA ILE A 54 31.27 5.49 -6.15
C ILE A 54 30.93 5.57 -4.65
N GLY A 55 31.80 6.16 -3.82
CA GLY A 55 31.51 6.39 -2.41
C GLY A 55 30.28 7.28 -2.16
N GLY A 56 30.12 8.36 -2.92
CA GLY A 56 28.95 9.25 -2.80
C GLY A 56 27.65 8.61 -3.31
N LEU A 57 27.73 7.77 -4.35
CA LEU A 57 26.62 6.94 -4.80
C LEU A 57 26.21 5.92 -3.73
N LEU A 58 27.17 5.22 -3.12
CA LEU A 58 26.92 4.25 -2.06
C LEU A 58 26.28 4.91 -0.83
N VAL A 59 26.75 6.09 -0.43
CA VAL A 59 26.15 6.87 0.66
C VAL A 59 24.71 7.28 0.31
N GLY A 60 24.45 7.71 -0.93
CA GLY A 60 23.09 8.00 -1.40
C GLY A 60 22.16 6.78 -1.34
N ILE A 61 22.64 5.59 -1.74
CA ILE A 61 21.90 4.33 -1.67
C ILE A 61 21.57 3.97 -0.21
N VAL A 62 22.52 4.16 0.72
CA VAL A 62 22.29 3.91 2.15
C VAL A 62 21.18 4.81 2.71
N PHE A 63 21.19 6.11 2.39
CA PHE A 63 20.11 7.02 2.81
C PHE A 63 18.75 6.68 2.18
N ALA A 64 18.74 6.23 0.92
CA ALA A 64 17.52 5.72 0.29
C ALA A 64 17.00 4.46 1.00
N GLY A 65 17.89 3.56 1.43
CA GLY A 65 17.55 2.39 2.25
C GLY A 65 16.92 2.77 3.58
N PHE A 66 17.48 3.73 4.31
CA PHE A 66 16.89 4.23 5.55
C PHE A 66 15.52 4.89 5.33
N ALA A 67 15.36 5.66 4.26
CA ALA A 67 14.06 6.24 3.91
C ALA A 67 13.01 5.16 3.61
N TYR A 68 13.42 4.07 2.94
CA TYR A 68 12.56 2.92 2.68
C TYR A 68 12.18 2.19 3.98
N ASP A 69 13.12 1.90 4.87
CA ASP A 69 12.82 1.24 6.15
C ASP A 69 11.94 2.08 7.07
N LEU A 70 12.10 3.42 7.06
CA LEU A 70 11.21 4.34 7.79
C LEU A 70 9.79 4.36 7.23
N GLN A 71 9.60 4.09 5.94
CA GLN A 71 8.29 3.99 5.29
C GLN A 71 7.71 2.58 5.27
N ARG A 72 8.53 1.55 5.49
CA ARG A 72 8.13 0.13 5.52
C ARG A 72 6.95 -0.18 6.45
N PRO A 73 6.80 0.40 7.67
CA PRO A 73 5.62 0.17 8.48
C PRO A 73 4.32 0.76 7.91
N ASN A 74 4.40 1.62 6.88
CA ASN A 74 3.23 2.12 6.14
C ASN A 74 2.91 1.27 4.90
N LYS A 75 3.56 0.12 4.71
CA LYS A 75 3.22 -0.78 3.62
C LYS A 75 1.82 -1.31 3.88
N ILE A 76 0.88 -0.90 3.03
CA ILE A 76 -0.51 -1.35 3.10
C ILE A 76 -0.50 -2.84 2.78
N GLU A 77 -0.77 -3.66 3.79
CA GLU A 77 -0.95 -5.10 3.61
C GLU A 77 -2.43 -5.38 3.47
N PHE A 78 -2.78 -6.27 2.54
CA PHE A 78 -4.15 -6.73 2.39
C PHE A 78 -4.37 -7.91 3.35
N VAL A 79 -5.39 -7.79 4.19
CA VAL A 79 -5.86 -8.84 5.07
C VAL A 79 -7.16 -9.37 4.52
N ASN A 80 -7.31 -10.69 4.49
CA ASN A 80 -8.51 -11.34 4.01
C ASN A 80 -9.57 -11.36 5.11
N PHE A 81 -10.74 -10.77 4.84
CA PHE A 81 -11.92 -10.92 5.66
C PHE A 81 -12.79 -12.02 5.06
N THR A 82 -13.12 -13.03 5.88
CA THR A 82 -13.91 -14.18 5.45
C THR A 82 -15.31 -14.07 6.03
N GLY A 83 -16.32 -14.00 5.18
CA GLY A 83 -17.71 -13.81 5.61
C GLY A 83 -18.63 -14.90 5.14
N LYS A 84 -19.72 -15.11 5.89
CA LYS A 84 -20.87 -15.90 5.45
C LYS A 84 -22.07 -14.99 5.24
N VAL A 85 -22.76 -15.15 4.13
CA VAL A 85 -24.01 -14.46 3.86
C VAL A 85 -25.12 -15.49 3.84
N HIS A 86 -26.07 -15.36 4.75
CA HIS A 86 -27.28 -16.17 4.82
C HIS A 86 -28.45 -15.41 4.22
N ILE A 87 -29.19 -16.08 3.35
CA ILE A 87 -30.34 -15.56 2.64
C ILE A 87 -31.54 -16.39 3.09
N ASP A 88 -32.59 -15.70 3.52
CA ASP A 88 -33.84 -16.36 3.89
C ASP A 88 -34.36 -17.23 2.72
N PRO A 89 -34.61 -18.53 2.94
CA PRO A 89 -35.12 -19.45 1.93
C PRO A 89 -36.40 -18.96 1.24
N GLU A 90 -37.22 -18.14 1.91
CA GLU A 90 -38.46 -17.59 1.35
C GLU A 90 -38.24 -16.63 0.19
N VAL A 91 -37.10 -15.92 0.17
CA VAL A 91 -36.75 -14.94 -0.86
C VAL A 91 -35.63 -15.42 -1.78
N LEU A 92 -34.97 -16.53 -1.47
CA LEU A 92 -33.82 -17.06 -2.22
C LEU A 92 -34.08 -17.20 -3.72
N ARG A 93 -35.28 -17.64 -4.12
CA ARG A 93 -35.65 -17.82 -5.54
C ARG A 93 -35.84 -16.51 -6.30
N ASP A 94 -36.10 -15.43 -5.56
CA ASP A 94 -36.38 -14.11 -6.11
C ASP A 94 -35.11 -13.23 -6.16
N VAL A 95 -34.01 -13.63 -5.51
CA VAL A 95 -32.75 -12.88 -5.45
C VAL A 95 -31.82 -13.26 -6.62
N PRO A 96 -31.71 -12.45 -7.69
CA PRO A 96 -30.84 -12.76 -8.84
C PRO A 96 -29.34 -12.64 -8.52
N ALA A 97 -28.96 -11.77 -7.58
CA ALA A 97 -27.58 -11.59 -7.16
C ALA A 97 -27.53 -10.95 -5.78
N VAL A 98 -26.48 -11.25 -5.02
CA VAL A 98 -26.13 -10.58 -3.78
C VAL A 98 -24.82 -9.83 -3.98
N VAL A 99 -24.85 -8.55 -3.66
CA VAL A 99 -23.67 -7.68 -3.66
C VAL A 99 -23.14 -7.64 -2.24
N VAL A 100 -21.86 -7.97 -2.06
CA VAL A 100 -21.21 -7.95 -0.76
C VAL A 100 -19.93 -7.14 -0.83
N GLY A 101 -19.71 -6.31 0.18
CA GLY A 101 -18.53 -5.46 0.24
C GLY A 101 -18.12 -5.19 1.68
N VAL A 102 -16.80 -5.14 1.90
CA VAL A 102 -16.20 -4.54 3.08
C VAL A 102 -15.60 -3.23 2.64
N THR A 103 -16.14 -2.10 3.12
CA THR A 103 -15.87 -0.79 2.52
C THR A 103 -15.37 0.23 3.54
N THR A 104 -14.41 1.06 3.11
CA THR A 104 -14.47 2.53 3.25
C THR A 104 -14.81 3.22 1.91
N SER A 105 -14.80 2.49 0.77
CA SER A 105 -15.34 2.90 -0.54
C SER A 105 -15.52 1.67 -1.50
N ARG A 106 -16.06 1.94 -2.70
CA ARG A 106 -16.71 1.09 -3.74
C ARG A 106 -16.65 -0.46 -3.66
N TRP A 107 -17.82 -1.04 -3.93
CA TRP A 107 -18.16 -2.48 -4.00
C TRP A 107 -17.34 -3.27 -5.01
N ASN A 108 -16.77 -4.40 -4.58
CA ASN A 108 -15.87 -5.23 -5.40
C ASN A 108 -16.42 -6.62 -5.76
N LEU A 109 -17.46 -7.13 -5.09
CA LEU A 109 -17.93 -8.49 -5.31
C LEU A 109 -19.46 -8.56 -5.49
N THR A 110 -19.88 -9.30 -6.50
CA THR A 110 -21.28 -9.66 -6.74
C THR A 110 -21.31 -11.13 -7.10
N GLU A 111 -22.05 -11.93 -6.35
CA GLU A 111 -22.21 -13.36 -6.60
C GLU A 111 -23.69 -13.74 -6.61
N THR A 112 -24.03 -14.76 -7.40
CA THR A 112 -25.38 -15.31 -7.45
C THR A 112 -25.53 -16.39 -6.38
N PRO A 113 -26.57 -16.33 -5.54
CA PRO A 113 -26.87 -17.37 -4.56
C PRO A 113 -26.98 -18.76 -5.21
N ARG A 114 -26.33 -19.77 -4.62
CA ARG A 114 -26.57 -21.18 -4.96
C ARG A 114 -27.65 -21.76 -4.05
N ASP A 115 -28.18 -22.94 -4.43
CA ASP A 115 -29.39 -23.60 -3.92
C ASP A 115 -29.60 -23.70 -2.39
N ASN A 116 -28.59 -23.37 -1.57
CA ASN A 116 -28.64 -23.52 -0.12
C ASN A 116 -28.70 -22.20 0.67
N GLY A 117 -28.89 -21.06 -0.02
CA GLY A 117 -29.08 -19.75 0.61
C GLY A 117 -27.92 -19.25 1.46
N THR A 118 -26.76 -19.92 1.41
CA THR A 118 -25.55 -19.52 2.13
C THR A 118 -24.40 -19.37 1.15
N MET A 119 -23.66 -18.28 1.28
CA MET A 119 -22.53 -17.94 0.42
C MET A 119 -21.30 -17.61 1.29
N GLU A 120 -20.19 -18.26 1.00
CA GLU A 120 -18.90 -17.96 1.64
C GLU A 120 -18.12 -17.01 0.74
N ILE A 121 -17.65 -15.90 1.31
CA ILE A 121 -16.92 -14.87 0.57
C ILE A 121 -15.62 -14.52 1.27
N THR A 122 -14.61 -14.17 0.48
CA THR A 122 -13.34 -13.66 0.99
C THR A 122 -13.06 -12.33 0.31
N ILE A 123 -12.91 -11.27 1.09
CA ILE A 123 -12.65 -9.91 0.59
C ILE A 123 -11.30 -9.43 1.14
N PRO A 124 -10.30 -9.15 0.29
CA PRO A 124 -9.05 -8.55 0.71
C PRO A 124 -9.26 -7.05 1.00
N VAL A 125 -8.90 -6.61 2.20
CA VAL A 125 -8.99 -5.19 2.61
C VAL A 125 -7.66 -4.65 3.14
N PRO A 126 -7.35 -3.37 2.92
CA PRO A 126 -6.19 -2.72 3.54
C PRO A 126 -6.23 -2.80 5.07
N ASN A 127 -5.11 -3.15 5.71
CA ASN A 127 -4.97 -3.23 7.17
C ASN A 127 -4.84 -1.88 7.90
N ASN A 128 -4.92 -0.77 7.17
CA ASN A 128 -4.63 0.56 7.70
C ASN A 128 -5.89 1.46 7.79
N TRP A 129 -7.09 0.87 7.76
CA TRP A 129 -8.33 1.61 7.96
C TRP A 129 -8.67 1.65 9.45
N ASP A 130 -9.18 2.79 9.92
CA ASP A 130 -9.54 2.97 11.33
C ASP A 130 -10.68 2.05 11.77
N ASN A 131 -11.63 1.78 10.86
CA ASN A 131 -12.79 0.91 11.09
C ASN A 131 -13.18 0.20 9.80
N TYR A 132 -13.81 -0.98 9.94
CA TYR A 132 -14.32 -1.78 8.83
C TYR A 132 -15.83 -1.95 8.98
N THR A 133 -16.54 -2.07 7.87
CA THR A 133 -17.96 -2.44 7.90
C THR A 133 -18.27 -3.31 6.69
N ALA A 134 -18.83 -4.48 6.94
CA ALA A 134 -19.35 -5.37 5.94
C ALA A 134 -20.82 -5.04 5.66
N TYR A 135 -21.20 -5.13 4.40
CA TYR A 135 -22.57 -4.91 3.96
C TYR A 135 -22.94 -5.92 2.89
N ALA A 136 -24.18 -6.41 2.93
CA ALA A 136 -24.76 -7.23 1.89
C ALA A 136 -26.10 -6.63 1.41
N PHE A 137 -26.32 -6.69 0.10
CA PHE A 137 -27.54 -6.22 -0.56
C PHE A 137 -28.04 -7.27 -1.54
N ALA A 138 -29.34 -7.59 -1.49
CA ALA A 138 -30.00 -8.35 -2.54
C ALA A 138 -30.33 -7.42 -3.72
N HIS A 139 -29.72 -7.67 -4.88
CA HIS A 139 -29.98 -6.90 -6.08
C HIS A 139 -31.34 -7.27 -6.67
N GLY A 140 -32.16 -6.28 -7.04
CA GLY A 140 -33.43 -6.52 -7.73
C GLY A 140 -34.62 -6.94 -6.83
N VAL A 141 -34.43 -7.05 -5.51
CA VAL A 141 -35.50 -7.43 -4.56
C VAL A 141 -35.67 -6.35 -3.48
N PRO A 142 -36.58 -5.36 -3.67
CA PRO A 142 -36.76 -4.27 -2.72
C PRO A 142 -37.35 -4.70 -1.36
N SER A 143 -37.91 -5.90 -1.27
CA SER A 143 -38.47 -6.46 -0.04
C SER A 143 -37.42 -7.08 0.88
N VAL A 144 -36.15 -7.17 0.47
CA VAL A 144 -35.07 -7.72 1.31
C VAL A 144 -34.28 -6.56 1.90
N ARG A 145 -34.13 -6.56 3.22
CA ARG A 145 -33.39 -5.52 3.93
C ARG A 145 -31.89 -5.72 3.77
N PRO A 146 -31.11 -4.64 3.60
CA PRO A 146 -29.65 -4.72 3.65
C PRO A 146 -29.17 -5.23 5.01
N ALA A 147 -28.14 -6.06 4.99
CA ALA A 147 -27.43 -6.48 6.20
C ALA A 147 -26.15 -5.66 6.36
N VAL A 148 -25.87 -5.22 7.59
CA VAL A 148 -24.70 -4.38 7.91
C VAL A 148 -24.07 -4.86 9.20
N GLU A 149 -22.75 -5.08 9.19
CA GLU A 149 -22.00 -5.48 10.38
C GLU A 149 -20.70 -4.68 10.51
N GLY A 150 -20.50 -4.11 11.70
CA GLY A 150 -19.25 -3.43 12.06
C GLY A 150 -18.15 -4.45 12.32
N LEU A 151 -16.97 -4.21 11.76
CA LEU A 151 -15.87 -5.15 11.74
C LEU A 151 -14.62 -4.56 12.38
N ARG A 152 -13.79 -5.44 12.94
CA ARG A 152 -12.49 -5.09 13.51
C ARG A 152 -11.41 -5.99 12.93
N LEU A 153 -10.18 -5.48 12.84
CA LEU A 153 -9.02 -6.22 12.32
C LEU A 153 -8.71 -7.51 13.09
N ASP A 154 -9.00 -7.55 14.39
CA ASP A 154 -8.84 -8.73 15.26
C ASP A 154 -9.95 -9.78 15.09
N ALA A 155 -11.05 -9.42 14.42
CA ALA A 155 -12.18 -10.28 14.11
C ALA A 155 -12.45 -10.25 12.60
N ALA A 156 -11.52 -10.84 11.82
CA ALA A 156 -11.57 -10.89 10.36
C ALA A 156 -12.66 -11.83 9.77
N SER A 157 -13.72 -12.08 10.54
CA SER A 157 -14.87 -12.90 10.12
C SER A 157 -16.18 -12.18 10.38
N PHE A 158 -17.14 -12.32 9.49
CA PHE A 158 -18.46 -11.68 9.60
C PHE A 158 -19.60 -12.59 9.11
N GLU A 159 -20.81 -12.32 9.57
CA GLU A 159 -22.01 -13.07 9.21
C GLU A 159 -23.17 -12.10 8.91
N LEU A 160 -23.65 -12.14 7.67
CA LEU A 160 -24.68 -11.21 7.20
C LEU A 160 -25.96 -11.96 6.84
N ASP A 161 -27.04 -11.57 7.51
CA ASP A 161 -28.38 -12.13 7.32
C ASP A 161 -29.26 -11.24 6.44
N LEU A 162 -29.52 -11.67 5.21
CA LEU A 162 -30.51 -11.04 4.33
C LEU A 162 -31.89 -11.61 4.62
N LYS A 163 -32.68 -10.83 5.35
CA LYS A 163 -34.06 -11.13 5.76
C LYS A 163 -35.05 -10.18 5.09
N ARG A 164 -36.29 -10.64 4.98
CA ARG A 164 -37.43 -9.84 4.50
C ARG A 164 -37.83 -8.74 5.51
#